data_AF-A0A2H1WHC5-F1
#
_entry.id   AF-A0A2H1WHC5-F1
#
_cell.length_a   1.000
_cell.length_b   1.000
_cell.length_c   1.000
_cell.angle_alpha   90.00
_cell.angle_beta   90.00
_cell.angle_gamma   90.00
#
_symmetry.space_group_name_H-M   'P 1'
#
loop_
_entity.id
_entity.type
_entity.pdbx_description
1 polymer ?
#
loop_
_entity_poly.entity_id
_entity_poly.type
_entity_poly.pdbx_seq_one_letter_code
_entity_poly.pdbx_strand_id
1 'polypeptide(L)'
;VIVKIMVEYASMCVKSHALLGRVANASTPAEQAELKRISSKSPVAATLLPVRSVGVQGDGRTYSYAVALSTERYPPDWKDMHYLAKLIPRVCHNVNRVCYAFGGLIKEQVTDITPTFLTQQVISTLRQADDLATQ
;
A
#
# COMPACT_ATOMS: atom_id res chain seq x y z
N VAL A 1 5.49 -6.61 -6.89
CA VAL A 1 6.93 -6.88 -6.59
C VAL A 1 7.65 -5.67 -5.99
N ILE A 2 7.71 -4.51 -6.66
CA ILE A 2 8.45 -3.33 -6.12
C ILE A 2 7.93 -2.86 -4.75
N VAL A 3 6.62 -2.75 -4.58
CA VAL A 3 6.02 -2.33 -3.28
C VAL A 3 6.37 -3.27 -2.13
N LYS A 4 6.52 -4.58 -2.40
CA LYS A 4 6.96 -5.58 -1.42
C LYS A 4 8.42 -5.33 -1.02
N ILE A 5 9.28 -5.01 -2.00
CA ILE A 5 10.68 -4.65 -1.73
C ILE A 5 10.77 -3.41 -0.85
N MET A 6 9.88 -2.42 -1.02
CA MET A 6 9.90 -1.21 -0.20
C MET A 6 9.57 -1.51 1.27
N VAL A 7 8.56 -2.35 1.56
CA VAL A 7 8.20 -2.69 2.94
C VAL A 7 9.12 -3.73 3.59
N GLU A 8 9.82 -4.54 2.79
CA GLU A 8 10.80 -5.54 3.23
C GLU A 8 12.26 -5.08 3.01
N TYR A 9 12.50 -3.78 2.85
CA TYR A 9 13.74 -3.21 2.29
C TYR A 9 15.03 -3.70 2.96
N ALA A 10 15.09 -3.71 4.31
CA ALA A 10 16.25 -4.18 5.05
C ALA A 10 16.62 -5.63 4.70
N SER A 11 15.63 -6.52 4.62
CA SER A 11 15.86 -7.91 4.24
C SER A 11 16.27 -8.05 2.78
N MET A 12 15.75 -7.19 1.89
CA MET A 12 16.07 -7.20 0.47
C MET A 12 17.47 -6.66 0.16
N CYS A 13 17.97 -5.73 0.98
CA CYS A 13 19.37 -5.31 0.95
C CYS A 13 20.30 -6.47 1.30
N VAL A 14 20.00 -7.21 2.37
CA VAL A 14 20.82 -8.36 2.80
C VAL A 14 20.81 -9.46 1.73
N LYS A 15 19.67 -9.70 1.10
CA LYS A 15 19.53 -10.71 0.03
C LYS A 15 20.02 -10.23 -1.34
N SER A 16 20.46 -8.97 -1.47
CA SER A 16 20.85 -8.36 -2.75
C SER A 16 19.82 -8.59 -3.87
N HIS A 17 18.54 -8.33 -3.59
CA HIS A 17 17.45 -8.61 -4.52
C HIS A 17 17.64 -7.86 -5.86
N ALA A 18 17.46 -8.55 -7.00
CA ALA A 18 17.76 -8.01 -8.33
C ALA A 18 17.06 -6.66 -8.67
N LEU A 19 15.84 -6.45 -8.16
CA LEU A 19 15.07 -5.22 -8.38
C LEU A 19 15.31 -4.13 -7.32
N LEU A 20 16.23 -4.32 -6.37
CA LEU A 20 16.53 -3.33 -5.33
C LEU A 20 16.98 -1.99 -5.93
N GLY A 21 17.77 -2.05 -7.02
CA GLY A 21 18.23 -0.86 -7.76
C GLY A 21 17.09 0.03 -8.26
N ARG A 22 15.91 -0.52 -8.57
CA ARG A 22 14.74 0.28 -8.99
C ARG A 22 14.20 1.15 -7.85
N VAL A 23 14.23 0.64 -6.62
CA VAL A 23 13.83 1.42 -5.44
C VAL A 23 14.91 2.43 -5.10
N ALA A 24 16.18 1.99 -5.06
CA ALA A 24 17.30 2.86 -4.72
C ALA A 24 17.45 4.04 -5.69
N ASN A 25 17.33 3.82 -7.00
CA ASN A 25 17.46 4.89 -8.00
C ASN A 25 16.29 5.88 -7.98
N ALA A 26 15.14 5.50 -7.43
CA ALA A 26 13.94 6.32 -7.33
C ALA A 26 13.74 6.98 -5.94
N SER A 27 14.69 6.79 -5.01
CA SER A 27 14.63 7.30 -3.64
C SER A 27 15.96 7.92 -3.20
N THR A 28 15.88 8.91 -2.33
CA THR A 28 17.05 9.57 -1.75
C THR A 28 17.71 8.69 -0.68
N PRO A 29 19.00 8.91 -0.35
CA PRO A 29 19.68 8.16 0.72
C PRO A 29 18.97 8.23 2.08
N ALA A 30 18.37 9.39 2.40
CA ALA A 30 17.59 9.56 3.63
C ALA A 30 16.33 8.68 3.62
N GLU A 31 15.65 8.57 2.48
CA GLU A 31 14.48 7.71 2.34
C GLU A 31 14.84 6.23 2.36
N GLN A 32 15.99 5.84 1.80
CA GLN A 32 16.50 4.49 1.88
C GLN A 32 16.86 4.10 3.32
N ALA A 33 17.46 5.02 4.09
CA ALA A 33 17.72 4.83 5.51
C ALA A 33 16.41 4.64 6.30
N GLU A 34 15.38 5.42 5.99
CA GLU A 34 14.09 5.31 6.65
C GLU A 34 13.34 4.03 6.28
N LEU A 35 13.35 3.62 5.00
CA LEU A 35 12.83 2.31 4.57
C LEU A 35 13.53 1.17 5.32
N LYS A 36 14.85 1.25 5.50
CA LYS A 36 15.62 0.27 6.27
C LYS A 36 15.22 0.28 7.74
N ARG A 37 15.02 1.45 8.36
CA ARG A 37 14.57 1.58 9.75
C ARG A 37 13.18 0.95 9.94
N ILE A 38 12.21 1.32 9.11
CA ILE A 38 10.82 0.84 9.19
C ILE A 38 10.78 -0.68 9.02
N SER A 39 11.39 -1.19 7.95
CA SER A 39 11.38 -2.63 7.64
C SER A 39 12.16 -3.50 8.62
N SER A 40 13.07 -2.92 9.43
CA SER A 40 13.77 -3.65 10.51
C SER A 40 12.99 -3.68 11.82
N LYS A 41 12.06 -2.74 12.03
CA LYS A 41 11.34 -2.58 13.30
C LYS A 41 10.21 -3.60 13.46
N SER A 42 9.37 -3.75 12.43
CA SER A 42 8.21 -4.63 12.47
C SER A 42 7.83 -5.14 11.09
N PRO A 43 7.34 -6.39 10.95
CA PRO A 43 6.85 -6.90 9.68
C PRO A 43 5.66 -6.10 9.16
N VAL A 44 5.78 -5.59 7.94
CA VAL A 44 4.72 -4.93 7.18
C VAL A 44 4.55 -5.67 5.86
N ALA A 45 3.32 -6.03 5.52
CA ALA A 45 3.00 -6.59 4.21
C ALA A 45 2.36 -5.52 3.31
N ALA A 46 2.76 -5.51 2.03
CA ALA A 46 2.18 -4.65 1.00
C ALA A 46 1.56 -5.51 -0.09
N THR A 47 0.23 -5.40 -0.24
CA THR A 47 -0.55 -6.16 -1.21
C THR A 47 -1.13 -5.21 -2.25
N LEU A 48 -0.80 -5.46 -3.53
CA LEU A 48 -1.44 -4.75 -4.64
C LEU A 48 -2.87 -5.25 -4.77
N LEU A 49 -3.85 -4.37 -4.74
CA LEU A 49 -5.26 -4.73 -4.85
C LEU A 49 -5.69 -4.79 -6.33
N PRO A 50 -6.52 -5.76 -6.75
CA PRO A 50 -6.99 -5.90 -8.13
C PRO A 50 -8.12 -4.90 -8.46
N VAL A 51 -7.99 -3.65 -7.98
CA VAL A 51 -8.95 -2.56 -8.20
C VAL A 51 -8.24 -1.32 -8.72
N ARG A 52 -8.96 -0.52 -9.51
CA ARG A 52 -8.49 0.78 -10.00
C ARG A 52 -9.02 1.91 -9.12
N SER A 53 -8.17 2.89 -8.87
CA SER A 53 -8.52 4.11 -8.16
C SER A 53 -8.09 5.34 -8.93
N VAL A 54 -8.90 6.40 -8.84
CA VAL A 54 -8.59 7.69 -9.44
C VAL A 54 -7.46 8.37 -8.65
N GLY A 55 -6.47 8.87 -9.39
CA GLY A 55 -5.41 9.74 -8.92
C GLY A 55 -5.25 10.96 -9.82
N VAL A 56 -4.47 11.93 -9.37
CA VAL A 56 -4.05 13.08 -10.16
C VAL A 56 -2.53 13.12 -10.09
N GLN A 57 -1.87 13.05 -11.24
CA GLN A 57 -0.41 13.09 -11.35
C GLN A 57 -0.07 14.12 -12.44
N GLY A 58 0.54 15.23 -12.04
CA GLY A 58 0.73 16.38 -12.94
C GLY A 58 -0.62 17.02 -13.29
N ASP A 59 -0.88 17.16 -14.57
CA ASP A 59 -2.07 17.77 -15.17
C ASP A 59 -3.18 16.77 -15.52
N GLY A 60 -2.91 15.45 -15.42
CA GLY A 60 -3.80 14.39 -15.87
C GLY A 60 -4.49 13.62 -14.74
N ARG A 61 -5.73 13.21 -15.00
CA ARG A 61 -6.40 12.16 -14.22
C ARG A 61 -5.84 10.79 -14.61
N THR A 62 -5.52 9.96 -13.62
CA THR A 62 -5.03 8.60 -13.83
C THR A 62 -5.92 7.56 -13.14
N TYR A 63 -6.03 6.37 -13.73
CA TYR A 63 -6.74 5.21 -13.16
C TYR A 63 -5.75 4.08 -12.93
N SER A 64 -5.22 4.00 -11.72
CA SER A 64 -4.12 3.09 -11.36
C SER A 64 -4.43 2.29 -10.11
N TYR A 65 -3.51 1.44 -9.68
CA TYR A 65 -3.77 0.51 -8.59
C TYR A 65 -3.81 1.17 -7.21
N ALA A 66 -4.40 0.47 -6.25
CA ALA A 66 -4.26 0.75 -4.84
C ALA A 66 -3.40 -0.34 -4.16
N VAL A 67 -2.69 0.03 -3.09
CA VAL A 67 -1.90 -0.88 -2.27
C VAL A 67 -2.47 -0.90 -0.86
N ALA A 68 -2.71 -2.08 -0.32
CA ALA A 68 -3.01 -2.27 1.09
C ALA A 68 -1.73 -2.57 1.86
N LEU A 69 -1.50 -1.82 2.93
CA LEU A 69 -0.52 -2.13 3.98
C LEU A 69 -1.23 -2.88 5.10
N SER A 70 -0.61 -3.92 5.63
CA SER A 70 -1.11 -4.64 6.82
C SER A 70 0.05 -4.96 7.75
N THR A 71 -0.25 -5.08 9.04
CA THR A 71 0.72 -5.47 10.07
C THR A 71 0.11 -6.54 10.96
N GLU A 72 0.93 -7.32 11.64
CA GLU A 72 0.46 -8.37 12.54
C GLU A 72 -0.06 -7.83 13.88
N ARG A 73 0.53 -6.73 14.37
CA ARG A 73 0.18 -6.12 15.65
C ARG A 73 -0.59 -4.83 15.42
N TYR A 74 -1.70 -4.68 16.15
CA TYR A 74 -2.45 -3.44 16.24
C TYR A 74 -2.20 -2.76 17.59
N PRO A 75 -2.04 -1.42 17.64
CA PRO A 75 -2.02 -0.50 16.51
C PRO A 75 -0.69 -0.55 15.73
N PRO A 76 -0.71 -0.27 14.41
CA PRO A 76 0.52 -0.08 13.66
C PRO A 76 1.20 1.24 14.11
N ASP A 77 2.48 1.39 13.77
CA ASP A 77 3.11 2.70 13.85
C ASP A 77 2.56 3.59 12.72
N TRP A 78 1.62 4.47 13.07
CA TRP A 78 0.97 5.36 12.11
C TRP A 78 1.92 6.34 11.42
N LYS A 79 3.03 6.72 12.06
CA LYS A 79 4.04 7.58 11.42
C LYS A 79 4.74 6.82 10.31
N ASP A 80 5.10 5.56 10.57
CA ASP A 80 5.73 4.68 9.60
C ASP A 80 4.75 4.35 8.45
N MET A 81 3.48 4.08 8.76
CA MET A 81 2.44 3.84 7.73
C MET A 81 2.21 5.07 6.86
N HIS A 82 2.13 6.26 7.47
CA HIS A 82 1.97 7.50 6.74
C HIS A 82 3.17 7.81 5.85
N TYR A 83 4.38 7.54 6.34
CA TYR A 83 5.62 7.68 5.58
C TYR A 83 5.61 6.78 4.33
N LEU A 84 5.31 5.48 4.50
CA LEU A 84 5.18 4.53 3.40
C LEU A 84 4.09 4.96 2.41
N ALA A 85 2.95 5.45 2.89
CA ALA A 85 1.84 5.90 2.07
C ALA A 85 2.19 7.08 1.15
N LYS A 86 3.12 7.96 1.57
CA LYS A 86 3.65 9.05 0.74
C LYS A 86 4.73 8.58 -0.23
N LEU A 87 5.60 7.69 0.24
CA LEU A 87 6.77 7.24 -0.52
C LEU A 87 6.41 6.29 -1.67
N ILE A 88 5.49 5.35 -1.43
CA ILE A 88 5.11 4.32 -2.40
C ILE A 88 4.61 4.93 -3.73
N PRO A 89 3.62 5.85 -3.76
CA PRO A 89 3.15 6.45 -5.02
C PRO A 89 4.22 7.26 -5.76
N ARG A 90 5.20 7.82 -5.03
CA ARG A 90 6.31 8.58 -5.61
C ARG A 90 7.31 7.69 -6.33
N VAL A 91 7.58 6.50 -5.78
CA VAL A 91 8.47 5.49 -6.39
C VAL A 91 7.74 4.65 -7.45
N CYS A 92 6.47 4.34 -7.20
CA CYS A 92 5.63 3.50 -8.05
C CYS A 92 4.48 4.34 -8.62
N HIS A 93 4.70 5.04 -9.73
CA HIS A 93 3.67 5.88 -10.38
C HIS A 93 2.39 5.11 -10.79
N ASN A 94 2.48 3.78 -10.90
CA ASN A 94 1.33 2.90 -11.14
C ASN A 94 0.49 2.60 -9.87
N VAL A 95 0.73 3.31 -8.77
CA VAL A 95 -0.03 3.24 -7.53
C VAL A 95 -0.58 4.62 -7.22
N ASN A 96 -1.90 4.75 -7.16
CA ASN A 96 -2.56 6.01 -6.87
C ASN A 96 -2.89 6.18 -5.39
N ARG A 97 -3.11 5.07 -4.67
CA ARG A 97 -3.50 5.10 -3.25
C ARG A 97 -2.80 4.02 -2.46
N VAL A 98 -2.53 4.35 -1.21
CA VAL A 98 -2.09 3.40 -0.18
C VAL A 98 -3.10 3.47 0.96
N CYS A 99 -3.65 2.32 1.34
CA CYS A 99 -4.56 2.19 2.48
C CYS A 99 -3.97 1.24 3.52
N TYR A 100 -4.42 1.36 4.77
CA TYR A 100 -4.14 0.39 5.81
C TYR A 100 -5.31 -0.59 5.91
N ALA A 101 -5.03 -1.89 5.78
CA ALA A 101 -6.01 -2.94 6.01
C ALA A 101 -5.96 -3.38 7.46
N PHE A 102 -7.05 -3.14 8.20
CA PHE A 102 -7.22 -3.61 9.57
C PHE A 102 -7.35 -5.14 9.61
N GLY A 103 -6.90 -5.73 10.72
CA GLY A 103 -6.85 -7.19 10.90
C GLY A 103 -5.41 -7.69 10.96
N GLY A 104 -5.22 -8.95 10.56
CA GLY A 104 -3.91 -9.59 10.51
C GLY A 104 -3.12 -9.30 9.24
N LEU A 105 -1.92 -9.88 9.17
CA LEU A 105 -1.04 -9.72 8.01
C LEU A 105 -1.62 -10.39 6.76
N ILE A 106 -1.80 -9.63 5.68
CA ILE A 106 -2.21 -10.15 4.37
C ILE A 106 -0.99 -10.75 3.69
N LYS A 107 -0.80 -12.06 3.84
CA LYS A 107 0.35 -12.79 3.28
C LYS A 107 0.16 -13.17 1.81
N GLU A 108 -1.08 -13.44 1.44
CA GLU A 108 -1.42 -13.95 0.12
C GLU A 108 -1.78 -12.81 -0.85
N GLN A 109 -1.55 -13.05 -2.13
CA GLN A 109 -1.96 -12.10 -3.16
C GLN A 109 -3.47 -12.19 -3.34
N VAL A 110 -4.11 -11.03 -3.49
CA VAL A 110 -5.52 -10.95 -3.86
C VAL A 110 -5.58 -10.85 -5.38
N THR A 111 -5.96 -11.94 -6.04
CA THR A 111 -6.04 -12.01 -7.51
C THR A 111 -7.44 -11.78 -8.03
N ASP A 112 -8.45 -12.03 -7.19
CA ASP A 112 -9.84 -12.07 -7.58
C ASP A 112 -10.60 -10.87 -7.00
N ILE A 113 -11.67 -10.50 -7.69
CA ILE A 113 -12.56 -9.42 -7.29
C ILE A 113 -13.98 -9.97 -7.21
N THR A 114 -14.71 -9.60 -6.17
CA THR A 114 -16.16 -9.85 -6.11
C THR A 114 -16.86 -8.95 -7.13
N PRO A 115 -17.53 -9.49 -8.16
CA PRO A 115 -18.23 -8.66 -9.14
C PRO A 115 -19.25 -7.77 -8.44
N THR A 116 -19.06 -6.46 -8.53
CA THR A 116 -19.84 -5.48 -7.77
C THR A 116 -20.33 -4.38 -8.70
N PHE A 117 -21.65 -4.26 -8.81
CA PHE A 117 -22.34 -3.25 -9.62
C PHE A 117 -23.22 -2.37 -8.74
N LEU A 118 -23.73 -1.27 -9.29
CA LEU A 118 -24.66 -0.34 -8.63
C LEU A 118 -26.07 -0.95 -8.50
N THR A 119 -26.17 -2.01 -7.70
CA THR A 119 -27.44 -2.65 -7.33
C THR A 119 -27.93 -2.09 -6.00
N GLN A 120 -29.24 -2.21 -5.75
CA GLN A 120 -29.84 -1.72 -4.52
C GLN A 120 -29.19 -2.31 -3.27
N GLN A 121 -28.85 -3.61 -3.28
CA GLN A 121 -28.20 -4.28 -2.16
C GLN A 121 -26.81 -3.72 -1.88
N VAL A 122 -25.97 -3.56 -2.92
CA VAL A 122 -24.61 -3.00 -2.78
C VAL A 122 -24.65 -1.57 -2.23
N ILE A 123 -25.56 -0.74 -2.76
CA ILE A 123 -25.72 0.65 -2.31
C ILE A 123 -26.21 0.68 -0.86
N SER A 124 -27.14 -0.20 -0.47
CA SER A 124 -27.63 -0.29 0.90
C SER A 124 -26.52 -0.65 1.89
N THR A 125 -25.66 -1.61 1.55
CA THR A 125 -24.50 -1.97 2.39
C THR A 125 -23.55 -0.79 2.59
N LEU A 126 -23.24 -0.04 1.51
CA LEU A 126 -22.37 1.12 1.61
C LEU A 126 -23.00 2.25 2.45
N ARG A 127 -24.30 2.50 2.31
CA ARG A 127 -25.03 3.48 3.14
C ARG A 127 -24.97 3.15 4.62
N GLN A 128 -25.12 1.87 4.98
CA GLN A 128 -25.00 1.44 6.36
C GLN A 128 -23.58 1.64 6.90
N ALA A 129 -22.56 1.35 6.09
CA ALA A 129 -21.17 1.58 6.49
C ALA A 129 -20.86 3.07 6.69
N ASP A 130 -21.38 3.93 5.80
CA ASP A 130 -21.24 5.39 5.89
C ASP A 130 -21.92 5.97 7.14
N ASP A 131 -23.15 5.53 7.44
CA ASP A 131 -23.87 5.90 8.66
C ASP A 131 -23.06 5.58 9.92
N LEU A 132 -22.58 4.32 10.06
CA LEU A 132 -21.79 3.90 11.21
C LEU A 132 -20.46 4.64 11.35
N ALA A 133 -19.85 5.08 10.25
CA ALA A 133 -18.56 5.78 10.27
C ALA A 133 -18.69 7.28 10.57
N THR A 134 -19.89 7.86 10.41
CA THR A 134 -20.16 9.30 10.54
C THR A 134 -21.05 9.68 11.72
N GLN A 135 -21.45 8.70 12.54
CA GLN A 135 -22.01 8.91 13.89
C GLN A 135 -21.00 9.63 14.80
#